data_AF-A0A2E6BVK4-F1
#
_entry.id   AF-A0A2E6BVK4-F1
#
_cell.length_a   1.000
_cell.length_b   1.000
_cell.length_c   1.000
_cell.angle_alpha   90.00
_cell.angle_beta   90.00
_cell.angle_gamma   90.00
#
_symmetry.space_group_name_H-M   'P 1'
#
loop_
_entity.id
_entity.type
_entity.pdbx_description
1 polymer ?
#
loop_
_entity_poly.entity_id
_entity_poly.type
_entity_poly.pdbx_seq_one_letter_code
_entity_poly.pdbx_strand_id
1 'polypeptide(L)'
;MDDPLSSTSAKFEGRMIEGADGWRLNVFSWTPKEQDSANGRPVIVIPGWTSVVEGWIPLLSEWVQHRPVHYIETREKNFTKSPDGHNEKSS
;
A
#
# COMPACT_ATOMS: atom_id res chain seq x y z
N MET A 1 -2.93 5.09 10.68
CA MET A 1 -3.44 3.81 10.17
C MET A 1 -2.57 2.75 10.79
N ASP A 2 -3.17 1.67 11.27
CA ASP A 2 -2.43 0.59 11.93
C ASP A 2 -1.77 -0.30 10.89
N ASP A 3 -0.68 -0.98 11.26
CA ASP A 3 0.02 -1.93 10.39
C ASP A 3 -0.84 -3.19 10.18
N PRO A 4 -1.35 -3.44 8.96
CA PRO A 4 -2.19 -4.61 8.67
C PRO A 4 -1.47 -5.95 8.93
N LEU A 5 -0.14 -5.97 8.86
CA LEU A 5 0.65 -7.19 9.08
C LEU A 5 1.08 -7.35 10.54
N SER A 6 1.00 -6.28 11.34
CA SER A 6 1.59 -6.22 12.69
C SER A 6 3.01 -6.81 12.71
N SER A 7 3.82 -6.49 11.69
CA SER A 7 5.07 -7.19 11.42
C SER A 7 6.16 -6.78 12.41
N THR A 8 6.87 -7.76 12.97
CA THR A 8 8.06 -7.50 13.80
C THR A 8 9.34 -7.37 12.97
N SER A 9 9.36 -7.89 11.75
CA SER A 9 10.53 -7.95 10.86
C SER A 9 10.67 -6.74 9.94
N ALA A 10 9.59 -5.98 9.73
CA ALA A 10 9.57 -4.79 8.88
C ALA A 10 9.07 -3.56 9.63
N LYS A 11 9.47 -2.38 9.16
CA LYS A 11 8.90 -1.09 9.56
C LYS A 11 7.78 -0.73 8.59
N PHE A 12 6.59 -0.47 9.13
CA PHE A 12 5.43 -0.02 8.37
C PHE A 12 5.32 1.51 8.28
N GLU A 13 4.85 2.00 7.14
CA GLU A 13 4.44 3.37 6.91
C GLU A 13 3.21 3.40 5.99
N GLY A 14 2.11 3.99 6.46
CA GLY A 14 0.92 4.29 5.65
C GLY A 14 0.89 5.77 5.26
N ARG A 15 0.82 6.07 3.96
CA ARG A 15 0.83 7.44 3.42
C ARG A 15 -0.23 7.65 2.36
N MET A 16 -0.77 8.86 2.32
CA MET A 16 -1.49 9.35 1.14
C MET A 16 -0.48 9.95 0.17
N ILE A 17 -0.34 9.36 -1.01
CA ILE A 17 0.59 9.80 -2.06
C ILE A 17 -0.21 10.43 -3.19
N GLU A 18 0.14 11.66 -3.56
CA GLU A 18 -0.47 12.37 -4.69
C GLU A 18 0.12 11.87 -6.01
N GLY A 19 -0.75 11.45 -6.92
CA GLY A 19 -0.42 11.10 -8.30
C GLY A 19 -0.46 12.30 -9.24
N ALA A 20 -0.03 12.09 -10.49
CA ALA A 20 0.13 13.17 -11.47
C ALA A 20 -1.17 13.93 -11.83
N ASP A 21 -2.34 13.35 -11.58
CA ASP A 21 -3.64 13.93 -11.88
C ASP A 21 -4.41 14.40 -10.65
N GLY A 22 -3.70 14.67 -9.53
CA GLY A 22 -4.25 15.22 -8.29
C GLY A 22 -4.97 14.20 -7.40
N TRP A 23 -5.06 12.94 -7.85
CA TRP A 23 -5.58 11.85 -7.03
C TRP A 23 -4.61 11.53 -5.92
N ARG A 24 -5.10 11.37 -4.70
CA ARG A 24 -4.28 10.92 -3.58
C ARG A 24 -4.65 9.48 -3.26
N LEU A 25 -3.70 8.58 -3.47
CA LEU A 25 -3.85 7.15 -3.24
C LEU A 25 -3.27 6.77 -1.89
N ASN A 26 -3.89 5.79 -1.24
CA ASN A 26 -3.38 5.25 0.00
C ASN A 26 -2.30 4.19 -0.29
N VAL A 27 -1.12 4.36 0.31
CA VAL A 27 0.05 3.52 0.06
C VAL A 27 0.59 2.97 1.38
N PHE A 28 0.70 1.66 1.46
CA PHE A 28 1.35 0.94 2.55
C PHE A 28 2.74 0.53 2.12
N SER A 29 3.72 0.91 2.91
CA SER A 29 5.13 0.58 2.67
C SER A 29 5.66 -0.21 3.86
N TRP A 30 6.21 -1.39 3.58
CA TRP A 30 6.96 -2.16 4.55
C TRP A 30 8.42 -2.22 4.11
N THR A 31 9.31 -1.76 4.97
CA THR A 31 10.76 -1.87 4.76
C THR A 31 11.33 -2.86 5.76
N PRO A 32 12.00 -3.95 5.33
CA PRO A 32 12.68 -4.86 6.25
C PRO A 32 13.61 -4.11 7.21
N LYS A 33 13.72 -4.58 8.45
CA LYS A 33 14.67 -4.01 9.44
C LYS A 33 16.09 -4.50 9.24
N GLU A 34 16.25 -5.69 8.66
CA GLU A 34 17.53 -6.25 8.24
C GLU A 34 17.99 -5.54 6.96
N GLN A 35 19.27 -5.16 6.90
CA GLN A 35 19.78 -4.20 5.93
C GLN A 35 19.92 -4.77 4.52
N ASP A 36 20.34 -6.02 4.37
CA ASP A 36 20.46 -6.65 3.06
C ASP A 36 19.08 -6.81 2.41
N SER A 37 18.09 -7.22 3.21
CA SER A 37 16.69 -7.32 2.81
C SER A 37 16.10 -5.95 2.49
N ALA A 38 16.42 -4.91 3.27
CA ALA A 38 15.98 -3.54 3.01
C ALA A 38 16.51 -2.97 1.68
N ASN A 39 17.72 -3.39 1.30
CA ASN A 39 18.34 -3.04 0.02
C ASN A 39 17.95 -3.98 -1.13
N GLY A 40 17.11 -4.98 -0.85
CA GLY A 40 16.57 -5.91 -1.84
C GLY A 40 15.69 -5.20 -2.88
N ARG A 41 15.42 -5.91 -3.99
CA ARG A 41 14.56 -5.36 -5.06
C ARG A 41 13.12 -5.21 -4.55
N PRO A 42 12.54 -4.00 -4.59
CA PRO A 42 11.19 -3.77 -4.09
C PRO A 42 10.14 -4.49 -4.94
N VAL A 43 9.04 -4.87 -4.30
CA VAL A 43 7.83 -5.36 -4.99
C VAL A 43 6.71 -4.35 -4.81
N ILE A 44 6.01 -4.06 -5.91
CA ILE A 44 4.82 -3.22 -5.93
C ILE A 44 3.61 -4.12 -6.12
N VAL A 45 2.65 -4.01 -5.22
CA VAL A 45 1.37 -4.71 -5.27
C VAL A 45 0.28 -3.71 -5.59
N ILE A 46 -0.37 -3.91 -6.74
CA ILE A 46 -1.55 -3.16 -7.16
C ILE A 46 -2.76 -4.11 -7.02
N PRO A 47 -3.54 -4.02 -5.94
CA PRO A 47 -4.70 -4.87 -5.73
C PRO A 47 -5.81 -4.54 -6.74
N GLY A 48 -6.46 -5.57 -7.27
CA GLY A 48 -7.56 -5.41 -8.21
C GLY A 48 -8.89 -4.96 -7.57
N TRP A 49 -9.92 -4.89 -8.41
CA TRP A 49 -11.29 -4.63 -8.00
C TRP A 49 -11.75 -5.66 -6.94
N THR A 50 -12.56 -5.22 -5.97
CA THR A 50 -13.02 -5.96 -4.77
C THR A 50 -11.94 -6.54 -3.83
N SER A 51 -10.65 -6.34 -4.13
CA SER A 51 -9.56 -6.81 -3.28
C SER A 51 -9.30 -5.86 -2.10
N VAL A 52 -8.96 -6.39 -0.92
CA VAL A 52 -8.60 -5.63 0.28
C VAL A 52 -7.30 -6.19 0.87
N VAL A 53 -6.58 -5.39 1.66
CA VAL A 53 -5.23 -5.75 2.15
C VAL A 53 -5.24 -7.06 2.95
N GLU A 54 -6.33 -7.35 3.65
CA GLU A 54 -6.53 -8.55 4.46
C GLU A 54 -6.39 -9.83 3.61
N GLY A 55 -6.86 -9.80 2.37
CA GLY A 55 -6.75 -10.94 1.44
C GLY A 55 -5.31 -11.22 0.97
N TRP A 56 -4.40 -10.25 1.16
CA TRP A 56 -3.00 -10.36 0.77
C TRP A 56 -2.07 -10.68 1.94
N ILE A 57 -2.55 -10.63 3.19
CA ILE A 57 -1.74 -10.80 4.40
C ILE A 57 -0.80 -12.01 4.31
N PRO A 58 -1.26 -13.23 3.94
CA PRO A 58 -0.36 -14.39 3.90
C PRO A 58 0.85 -14.20 2.98
N LEU A 59 0.66 -13.52 1.84
CA LEU A 59 1.73 -13.28 0.87
C LEU A 59 2.63 -12.11 1.29
N LEU A 60 2.01 -11.03 1.75
CA LEU A 60 2.74 -9.83 2.19
C LEU A 60 3.62 -10.15 3.40
N SER A 61 3.12 -10.88 4.39
CA SER A 61 3.87 -11.27 5.60
C SER A 61 5.16 -12.02 5.29
N GLU A 62 5.18 -12.84 4.24
CA GLU A 62 6.40 -13.53 3.79
C GLU A 62 7.32 -12.58 3.01
N TRP A 63 6.78 -11.77 2.10
CA TRP A 63 7.61 -10.89 1.27
C TRP A 63 8.33 -9.80 2.07
N VAL A 64 7.67 -9.21 3.06
CA VAL A 64 8.23 -8.11 3.86
C VAL A 64 9.42 -8.54 4.73
N GLN A 65 9.67 -9.84 4.87
CA GLN A 65 10.87 -10.36 5.54
C GLN A 65 12.11 -10.29 4.67
N HIS A 66 11.96 -10.20 3.34
CA HIS A 66 13.05 -10.40 2.38
C HIS A 66 13.28 -9.22 1.44
N ARG A 67 12.34 -8.30 1.34
CA ARG A 67 12.41 -7.15 0.43
C ARG A 67 11.44 -6.04 0.83
N PRO A 68 11.66 -4.79 0.38
CA PRO A 68 10.66 -3.74 0.52
C PRO A 68 9.39 -4.10 -0.27
N VAL A 69 8.24 -3.80 0.31
CA VAL A 69 6.93 -4.00 -0.34
C VAL A 69 6.13 -2.72 -0.28
N HIS A 70 5.57 -2.33 -1.42
CA HIS A 70 4.63 -1.22 -1.54
C HIS A 70 3.28 -1.74 -2.02
N TYR A 71 2.26 -1.67 -1.18
CA TYR A 71 0.88 -1.96 -1.55
C TYR A 71 0.16 -0.63 -1.80
N ILE A 72 -0.29 -0.42 -3.03
CA ILE A 72 -0.88 0.85 -3.47
C ILE A 72 -2.35 0.62 -3.74
N GLU A 73 -3.22 1.17 -2.89
CA GLU A 73 -4.65 1.12 -3.12
C GLU A 73 -5.02 1.93 -4.37
N THR A 74 -5.85 1.33 -5.21
CA THR A 74 -6.35 1.89 -6.46
C THR A 74 -7.48 2.90 -6.22
N ARG A 75 -7.85 3.66 -7.25
CA ARG A 75 -8.76 4.84 -7.13
C ARG A 75 -10.15 4.48 -6.62
N GLU A 76 -10.63 3.29 -6.94
CA GLU A 76 -11.94 2.79 -6.54
C GLU A 76 -12.02 2.35 -5.08
N LYS A 77 -10.92 2.42 -4.32
CA LYS A 77 -10.90 2.10 -2.89
C LYS A 77 -11.37 3.28 -2.04
N ASN A 78 -12.06 2.95 -0.94
CA ASN A 78 -12.78 3.90 -0.07
C ASN A 78 -11.91 5.03 0.52
N PHE A 79 -10.59 4.85 0.62
CA PHE A 79 -9.69 5.82 1.25
C PHE A 79 -8.99 6.75 0.26
N THR A 80 -9.23 6.55 -1.04
CA THR A 80 -8.74 7.46 -2.08
C THR A 80 -9.38 8.83 -1.95
N LYS A 81 -8.59 9.89 -2.17
CA LYS A 81 -9.14 11.25 -2.29
C LYS A 81 -9.03 11.72 -3.74
N SER A 82 -10.17 12.12 -4.29
CA SER A 82 -10.24 12.71 -5.62
C SER A 82 -9.62 14.12 -5.64
N PRO A 83 -9.25 14.61 -6.85
CA PRO A 83 -8.83 15.99 -7.04
C PRO A 83 -9.97 16.96 -6.74
N ASP A 84 -9.63 18.20 -6.36
CA ASP A 84 -10.63 19.24 -6.12
C ASP A 84 -11.48 19.49 -7.39
N GLY A 85 -12.81 19.57 -7.22
CA GLY A 85 -13.76 19.73 -8.32
C GLY A 85 -14.13 18.44 -9.06
N HIS A 86 -13.61 17.29 -8.63
CA HIS A 86 -14.05 15.99 -9.14
C HIS A 86 -15.43 15.61 -8.56
N ASN A 87 -16.49 15.77 -9.34
CA ASN A 87 -17.82 15.29 -8.98
C ASN A 87 -17.88 13.75 -9.13
N GLU A 88 -17.94 13.02 -8.01
CA GLU A 88 -18.42 11.64 -8.03
C GLU A 88 -19.90 11.67 -8.42
N LYS A 89 -20.24 11.13 -9.60
CA LYS A 89 -21.65 10.92 -9.93
C LYS A 89 -22.16 9.84 -8.97
N SER A 90 -22.88 10.24 -7.93
CA SER A 90 -23.69 9.33 -7.12
C SER A 90 -24.56 8.51 -8.07
N SER A 91 -24.31 7.20 -8.12
CA SER A 91 -25.21 6.24 -8.76
C SER A 91 -26.37 5.91 -7.85
#